data_AF-A0A4Y8L049-F1
#
_entry.id   AF-A0A4Y8L049-F1
#
_cell.length_a   1.000
_cell.length_b   1.000
_cell.length_c   1.000
_cell.angle_alpha   90.00
_cell.angle_beta   90.00
_cell.angle_gamma   90.00
#
_symmetry.space_group_name_H-M   'P 1'
#
loop_
_entity.id
_entity.type
_entity.pdbx_description
1 polymer ?
#
loop_
_entity_poly.entity_id
_entity_poly.type
_entity_poly.pdbx_seq_one_letter_code
_entity_poly.pdbx_strand_id
1 'polypeptide(L)'
;MENKTIDFEIKDKNYSLPNTWEGLSTDQFIHLSGVLRRYASGELSMSDVRLEYVCYFLEVDLNKKISSKQSEVIAANLYILLRLVTFIFDIKYEKGALDNIPKEIRSMALKTEPVDMDDSPEVRFLRKKEYQFVVSAIFAKQLIPEITVKGITYKGYEINCMMDMLSCSLTASQYIDASDVLSSLADNPSRLSLLAAILYCPGIYNSAWSHDHASDFTYVDYQTLEAISLNFQALSLYLFKRTHFDILWRGGKDKTSEISLGMSDILLNLSQDGLGDINTIEQINVIKYLSIMRKKLIESVHSMHAAKMDFIDIAKATGLETTIVQKIIN
;
A
#
# COMPACT_ATOMS: atom_id res chain seq x y z
N MET A 1 5.76 -18.33 4.82
CA MET A 1 6.54 -17.35 5.61
C MET A 1 7.23 -16.47 4.59
N GLU A 2 6.95 -15.17 4.57
CA GLU A 2 7.75 -14.25 3.75
C GLU A 2 9.14 -14.16 4.41
N ASN A 3 10.18 -14.53 3.67
CA ASN A 3 11.56 -14.35 4.13
C ASN A 3 11.81 -12.85 4.24
N LYS A 4 11.99 -12.37 5.47
CA LYS A 4 12.16 -10.94 5.77
C LYS A 4 13.44 -10.36 5.17
N THR A 5 14.45 -11.21 5.01
CA THR A 5 15.74 -10.88 4.43
C THR A 5 16.19 -11.98 3.47
N ILE A 6 17.09 -11.62 2.57
CA ILE A 6 17.85 -12.54 1.72
C ILE A 6 19.29 -12.48 2.22
N ASP A 7 19.70 -13.54 2.91
CA ASP A 7 21.04 -13.64 3.50
C ASP A 7 21.97 -14.41 2.55
N PHE A 8 23.17 -13.87 2.33
CA PHE A 8 24.16 -14.49 1.46
C PHE A 8 25.59 -14.05 1.83
N GLU A 9 26.57 -14.78 1.32
CA GLU A 9 27.98 -14.57 1.65
C GLU A 9 28.78 -14.20 0.38
N ILE A 10 29.63 -13.17 0.48
CA ILE A 10 30.60 -12.82 -0.56
C ILE A 10 31.97 -12.69 0.11
N LYS A 11 32.90 -13.60 -0.25
CA LYS A 11 34.29 -13.61 0.25
C LYS A 11 34.37 -13.55 1.78
N ASP A 12 33.71 -14.49 2.46
CA ASP A 12 33.68 -14.61 3.92
C ASP A 12 33.01 -13.41 4.64
N LYS A 13 32.28 -12.57 3.90
CA LYS A 13 31.45 -11.50 4.46
C LYS A 13 29.98 -11.82 4.25
N ASN A 14 29.23 -11.77 5.34
CA ASN A 14 27.79 -11.95 5.33
C ASN A 14 27.09 -10.64 4.95
N TYR A 15 26.14 -10.73 4.04
CA TYR A 15 25.24 -9.67 3.62
C TYR A 15 23.80 -10.11 3.88
N SER A 16 22.94 -9.14 4.15
CA SER A 16 21.52 -9.37 4.38
C SER A 16 20.75 -8.27 3.66
N LEU A 17 20.01 -8.64 2.61
CA LEU A 17 19.20 -7.73 1.82
C LEU A 17 17.76 -7.75 2.35
N PRO A 18 17.15 -6.60 2.71
CA PRO A 18 15.74 -6.56 3.08
C PRO A 18 14.87 -7.14 1.95
N ASN A 19 13.87 -7.93 2.32
CA ASN A 19 12.90 -8.48 1.37
C ASN A 19 11.48 -8.27 1.89
N THR A 20 11.26 -7.11 2.51
CA THR A 20 9.97 -6.53 2.88
C THR A 20 10.05 -5.01 2.79
N TRP A 21 8.91 -4.36 2.60
CA TRP A 21 8.83 -2.89 2.64
C TRP A 21 9.23 -2.35 4.01
N GLU A 22 8.77 -3.01 5.08
CA GLU A 22 9.04 -2.60 6.46
C GLU A 22 10.51 -2.75 6.86
N GLY A 23 11.31 -3.51 6.11
CA GLY A 23 12.74 -3.68 6.33
C GLY A 23 13.60 -2.55 5.77
N LEU A 24 13.04 -1.68 4.92
CA LEU A 24 13.78 -0.60 4.27
C LEU A 24 14.08 0.55 5.24
N SER A 25 15.24 1.19 5.04
CA SER A 25 15.53 2.51 5.57
C SER A 25 14.78 3.61 4.78
N THR A 26 14.72 4.83 5.32
CA THR A 26 14.12 5.98 4.65
C THR A 26 14.76 6.23 3.28
N ASP A 27 16.10 6.26 3.22
CA ASP A 27 16.82 6.50 1.95
C ASP A 27 16.58 5.38 0.93
N GLN A 28 16.56 4.12 1.37
CA GLN A 28 16.27 2.97 0.51
C GLN A 28 14.84 3.03 -0.03
N PHE A 29 13.88 3.42 0.79
CA PHE A 29 12.49 3.54 0.38
C PHE A 29 12.27 4.72 -0.58
N ILE A 30 12.89 5.87 -0.34
CA ILE A 30 12.86 7.03 -1.26
C ILE A 30 13.50 6.64 -2.59
N HIS A 31 14.66 5.98 -2.56
CA HIS A 31 15.33 5.48 -3.76
C HIS A 31 14.40 4.55 -4.57
N LEU A 32 13.87 3.51 -3.93
CA LEU A 32 12.99 2.54 -4.59
C LEU A 32 11.69 3.18 -5.12
N SER A 33 11.14 4.18 -4.41
CA SER A 33 9.96 4.93 -4.88
C SER A 33 10.23 5.65 -6.20
N GLY A 34 11.41 6.27 -6.34
CA GLY A 34 11.85 6.89 -7.60
C GLY A 34 12.06 5.88 -8.73
N VAL A 35 12.60 4.70 -8.42
CA VAL A 35 12.73 3.59 -9.37
C VAL A 35 11.35 3.09 -9.83
N LEU A 36 10.39 2.95 -8.90
CA LEU A 36 9.03 2.54 -9.20
C LEU A 36 8.27 3.55 -10.06
N ARG A 37 8.54 4.85 -9.93
CA ARG A 37 8.01 5.84 -10.87
C ARG A 37 8.49 5.58 -12.30
N ARG A 38 9.78 5.31 -12.49
CA ARG A 38 10.35 5.02 -13.83
C ARG A 38 9.77 3.72 -14.40
N TYR A 39 9.48 2.75 -13.55
CA TYR A 39 8.69 1.58 -13.95
C TYR A 39 7.28 1.95 -14.39
N ALA A 40 6.58 2.79 -13.62
CA ALA A 40 5.22 3.23 -13.94
C ALA A 40 5.14 4.07 -15.22
N SER A 41 6.19 4.83 -15.59
CA SER A 41 6.29 5.54 -16.86
C SER A 41 6.68 4.65 -18.05
N GLY A 42 6.97 3.36 -17.81
CA GLY A 42 7.40 2.40 -18.83
C GLY A 42 8.88 2.48 -19.22
N GLU A 43 9.69 3.26 -18.49
CA GLU A 43 11.14 3.37 -18.72
C GLU A 43 11.92 2.13 -18.24
N LEU A 44 11.40 1.44 -17.23
CA LEU A 44 12.04 0.27 -16.62
C LEU A 44 11.15 -0.97 -16.73
N SER A 45 11.77 -2.12 -16.96
CA SER A 45 11.13 -3.42 -16.75
C SER A 45 11.16 -3.81 -15.27
N MET A 46 10.38 -4.84 -14.90
CA MET A 46 10.39 -5.39 -13.54
C MET A 46 11.79 -5.87 -13.13
N SER A 47 12.54 -6.49 -14.06
CA SER A 47 13.91 -6.95 -13.82
C SER A 47 14.86 -5.78 -13.57
N ASP A 48 14.67 -4.65 -14.25
CA ASP A 48 15.48 -3.45 -14.04
C ASP A 48 15.22 -2.84 -12.66
N VAL A 49 13.97 -2.84 -12.19
CA VAL A 49 13.62 -2.37 -10.83
C VAL A 49 14.31 -3.20 -9.76
N ARG A 50 14.25 -4.54 -9.89
CA ARG A 50 14.95 -5.45 -8.96
C ARG A 50 16.46 -5.21 -9.02
N LEU A 51 17.01 -4.95 -10.21
CA LEU A 51 18.44 -4.74 -10.41
C LEU A 51 18.90 -3.44 -9.75
N GLU A 52 18.20 -2.34 -9.99
CA GLU A 52 18.45 -1.05 -9.34
C GLU A 52 18.39 -1.20 -7.81
N TYR A 53 17.38 -1.91 -7.28
CA TYR A 53 17.26 -2.19 -5.85
C TYR A 53 18.48 -2.95 -5.29
N VAL A 54 18.86 -4.06 -5.90
CA VAL A 54 20.00 -4.88 -5.44
C VAL A 54 21.32 -4.12 -5.57
N CYS A 55 21.53 -3.40 -6.68
CA CYS A 55 22.74 -2.63 -6.91
C CYS A 55 22.86 -1.45 -5.94
N TYR A 56 21.76 -0.74 -5.66
CA TYR A 56 21.73 0.33 -4.67
C TYR A 56 22.10 -0.19 -3.28
N PHE A 57 21.51 -1.30 -2.85
CA PHE A 57 21.78 -1.88 -1.53
C PHE A 57 23.20 -2.39 -1.38
N LEU A 58 23.75 -3.01 -2.43
CA LEU A 58 25.10 -3.57 -2.41
C LEU A 58 26.19 -2.57 -2.79
N GLU A 59 25.82 -1.31 -3.03
CA GLU A 59 26.73 -0.25 -3.50
C GLU A 59 27.52 -0.69 -4.76
N VAL A 60 26.87 -1.46 -5.64
CA VAL A 60 27.48 -1.99 -6.85
C VAL A 60 27.31 -0.98 -7.98
N ASP A 61 28.43 -0.39 -8.39
CA ASP A 61 28.49 0.43 -9.60
C ASP A 61 28.69 -0.46 -10.85
N LEU A 62 27.61 -0.62 -11.63
CA LEU A 62 27.62 -1.37 -12.89
C LEU A 62 28.48 -0.73 -13.98
N ASN A 63 28.84 0.56 -13.86
CA ASN A 63 29.69 1.26 -14.83
C ASN A 63 31.18 1.05 -14.57
N LYS A 64 31.54 0.42 -13.45
CA LYS A 64 32.92 0.16 -13.09
C LYS A 64 33.55 -0.85 -14.07
N LYS A 65 34.70 -0.49 -14.65
CA LYS A 65 35.46 -1.40 -15.52
C LYS A 65 35.91 -2.64 -14.74
N ILE A 66 35.40 -3.79 -15.13
CA ILE A 66 35.75 -5.11 -14.59
C ILE A 66 36.18 -6.04 -15.73
N SER A 67 36.95 -7.07 -15.41
CA SER A 67 37.33 -8.10 -16.39
C SER A 67 36.11 -8.88 -16.88
N SER A 68 36.18 -9.43 -18.10
CA SER A 68 35.09 -10.24 -18.69
C SER A 68 34.66 -11.42 -17.80
N LYS A 69 35.64 -12.16 -17.27
CA LYS A 69 35.38 -13.30 -16.37
C LYS A 69 34.69 -12.90 -15.06
N GLN A 70 35.06 -11.75 -14.50
CA GLN A 70 34.37 -11.22 -13.31
C GLN A 70 32.96 -10.74 -13.64
N SER A 71 32.75 -10.19 -14.84
CA SER A 71 31.44 -9.73 -15.31
C SER A 71 30.43 -10.86 -15.39
N GLU A 72 30.81 -12.04 -15.90
CA GLU A 72 29.91 -13.21 -15.97
C GLU A 72 29.48 -13.70 -14.59
N VAL A 73 30.42 -13.79 -13.64
CA VAL A 73 30.12 -14.22 -12.26
C VAL A 73 29.22 -13.20 -11.56
N ILE A 74 29.50 -11.90 -11.73
CA ILE A 74 28.66 -10.84 -11.16
C ILE A 74 27.25 -10.90 -11.76
N ALA A 75 27.13 -11.06 -13.08
CA ALA A 75 25.83 -11.18 -13.74
C ALA A 75 25.04 -12.40 -13.26
N ALA A 76 25.69 -13.56 -13.12
CA ALA A 76 25.03 -14.77 -12.62
C ALA A 76 24.55 -14.61 -11.16
N ASN A 77 25.38 -14.02 -10.29
CA ASN A 77 25.01 -13.77 -8.90
C ASN A 77 23.88 -12.75 -8.78
N LEU A 78 23.95 -11.65 -9.53
CA LEU A 78 22.88 -10.66 -9.58
C LEU A 78 21.58 -11.32 -10.06
N TYR A 79 21.61 -12.08 -11.15
CA TYR A 79 20.44 -12.79 -11.67
C TYR A 79 19.76 -13.68 -10.61
N ILE A 80 20.54 -14.40 -9.80
CA ILE A 80 20.00 -15.20 -8.68
C ILE A 80 19.36 -14.28 -7.64
N LEU A 81 20.04 -13.21 -7.22
CA LEU A 81 19.51 -12.26 -6.23
C LEU A 81 18.20 -11.60 -6.70
N LEU A 82 18.10 -11.21 -7.97
CA LEU A 82 16.88 -10.61 -8.53
C LEU A 82 15.67 -11.53 -8.33
N ARG A 83 15.85 -12.83 -8.58
CA ARG A 83 14.77 -13.84 -8.48
C ARG A 83 14.33 -14.07 -7.03
N LEU A 84 15.21 -13.82 -6.06
CA LEU A 84 14.88 -13.91 -4.64
C LEU A 84 14.12 -12.68 -4.11
N VAL A 85 14.18 -11.54 -4.80
CA VAL A 85 13.45 -10.32 -4.42
C VAL A 85 11.97 -10.44 -4.78
N THR A 86 11.13 -10.70 -3.78
CA THR A 86 9.71 -11.05 -3.94
C THR A 86 8.74 -10.03 -3.33
N PHE A 87 9.23 -9.01 -2.61
CA PHE A 87 8.35 -8.06 -1.93
C PHE A 87 7.87 -6.89 -2.79
N ILE A 88 8.60 -6.55 -3.85
CA ILE A 88 8.31 -5.37 -4.68
C ILE A 88 7.07 -5.60 -5.55
N PHE A 89 6.93 -6.81 -6.11
CA PHE A 89 5.89 -7.16 -7.07
C PHE A 89 5.11 -8.40 -6.65
N ASP A 90 3.80 -8.35 -6.85
CA ASP A 90 2.92 -9.52 -6.89
C ASP A 90 2.66 -9.93 -8.35
N ILE A 91 2.36 -11.20 -8.54
CA ILE A 91 1.95 -11.76 -9.82
C ILE A 91 0.42 -11.86 -9.84
N LYS A 92 -0.19 -11.19 -10.81
CA LYS A 92 -1.64 -11.19 -11.05
C LYS A 92 -1.97 -12.02 -12.28
N TYR A 93 -2.66 -13.12 -12.06
CA TYR A 93 -3.19 -13.97 -13.12
C TYR A 93 -4.57 -13.50 -13.60
N GLU A 94 -4.98 -13.99 -14.76
CA GLU A 94 -6.37 -13.86 -15.22
C GLU A 94 -7.38 -14.43 -14.21
N LYS A 95 -8.60 -13.88 -14.21
CA LYS A 95 -9.65 -14.30 -13.27
C LYS A 95 -9.95 -15.79 -13.45
N GLY A 96 -9.97 -16.53 -12.34
CA GLY A 96 -10.26 -17.96 -12.33
C GLY A 96 -9.06 -18.88 -12.57
N ALA A 97 -7.90 -18.34 -12.98
CA ALA A 97 -6.70 -19.16 -13.21
C ALA A 97 -6.20 -19.89 -11.96
N LEU A 98 -6.49 -19.34 -10.78
CA LEU A 98 -6.04 -19.89 -9.50
C LEU A 98 -7.10 -20.73 -8.78
N ASP A 99 -8.34 -20.84 -9.29
CA ASP A 99 -9.48 -21.38 -8.53
C ASP A 99 -9.26 -22.82 -8.07
N ASN A 100 -8.72 -23.65 -8.97
CA ASN A 100 -8.44 -25.07 -8.72
C ASN A 100 -7.00 -25.34 -8.26
N ILE A 101 -6.21 -24.28 -8.00
CA ILE A 101 -4.83 -24.42 -7.56
C ILE A 101 -4.81 -24.56 -6.02
N PRO A 102 -4.11 -25.57 -5.47
CA PRO A 102 -3.93 -25.75 -4.03
C PRO A 102 -3.41 -24.48 -3.37
N LYS A 103 -3.79 -24.26 -2.10
CA LYS A 103 -3.50 -23.01 -1.38
C LYS A 103 -2.00 -22.73 -1.28
N GLU A 104 -1.17 -23.76 -1.09
CA GLU A 104 0.28 -23.63 -1.01
C GLU A 104 0.86 -23.11 -2.33
N ILE A 105 0.55 -23.79 -3.44
CA ILE A 105 1.01 -23.42 -4.79
C ILE A 105 0.47 -22.05 -5.18
N ARG A 106 -0.79 -21.76 -4.85
CA ARG A 106 -1.42 -20.45 -5.08
C ARG A 106 -0.65 -19.34 -4.39
N SER A 107 -0.28 -19.54 -3.12
CA SER A 107 0.45 -18.52 -2.34
C SER A 107 1.84 -18.27 -2.92
N MET A 108 2.52 -19.31 -3.41
CA MET A 108 3.81 -19.17 -4.09
C MET A 108 3.67 -18.50 -5.45
N ALA A 109 2.70 -18.90 -6.26
CA ALA A 109 2.46 -18.37 -7.61
C ALA A 109 2.17 -16.86 -7.61
N LEU A 110 1.62 -16.31 -6.52
CA LEU A 110 1.40 -14.87 -6.38
C LEU A 110 2.69 -14.06 -6.16
N LYS A 111 3.81 -14.70 -5.86
CA LYS A 111 5.09 -14.05 -5.53
C LYS A 111 6.25 -14.49 -6.41
N THR A 112 6.17 -15.69 -6.97
CA THR A 112 7.24 -16.36 -7.70
C THR A 112 6.72 -16.84 -9.04
N GLU A 113 7.48 -16.57 -10.10
CA GLU A 113 7.09 -16.94 -11.46
C GLU A 113 7.00 -18.46 -11.60
N PRO A 114 6.05 -19.01 -12.39
CA PRO A 114 5.92 -20.46 -12.55
C PRO A 114 7.16 -21.16 -13.12
N VAL A 115 8.04 -20.43 -13.81
CA VAL A 115 9.30 -20.97 -14.35
C VAL A 115 10.34 -21.21 -13.24
N ASP A 116 10.20 -20.52 -12.11
CA ASP A 116 11.05 -20.59 -10.93
C ASP A 116 10.60 -21.63 -9.91
N MET A 117 9.37 -22.12 -10.04
CA MET A 117 8.75 -23.04 -9.09
C MET A 117 9.09 -24.50 -9.41
N ASP A 118 9.09 -25.33 -8.37
CA ASP A 118 9.21 -26.78 -8.47
C ASP A 118 8.16 -27.36 -9.42
N ASP A 119 8.56 -28.36 -10.21
CA ASP A 119 7.71 -28.89 -11.26
C ASP A 119 6.54 -29.72 -10.69
N SER A 120 5.32 -29.28 -10.96
CA SER A 120 4.07 -29.98 -10.62
C SER A 120 3.03 -29.83 -11.74
N PRO A 121 1.96 -30.65 -11.80
CA PRO A 121 0.88 -30.48 -12.78
C PRO A 121 0.28 -29.06 -12.77
N GLU A 122 0.10 -28.49 -11.58
CA GLU A 122 -0.42 -27.14 -11.35
C GLU A 122 0.55 -26.07 -11.85
N VAL A 123 1.85 -26.21 -11.55
CA VAL A 123 2.88 -25.28 -12.03
C VAL A 123 3.02 -25.33 -13.55
N ARG A 124 2.95 -26.53 -14.16
CA ARG A 124 2.93 -26.69 -15.62
C ARG A 124 1.70 -26.03 -16.27
N PHE A 125 0.57 -26.02 -15.58
CA PHE A 125 -0.61 -25.28 -16.01
C PHE A 125 -0.37 -23.77 -15.92
N LEU A 126 0.15 -23.28 -14.79
CA LEU A 126 0.43 -21.85 -14.58
C LEU A 126 1.47 -21.29 -15.56
N ARG A 127 2.47 -22.09 -15.98
CA ARG A 127 3.44 -21.71 -17.03
C ARG A 127 2.80 -21.39 -18.38
N LYS A 128 1.57 -21.86 -18.63
CA LYS A 128 0.81 -21.60 -19.87
C LYS A 128 -0.15 -20.43 -19.73
N LYS A 129 -0.28 -19.85 -18.54
CA LYS A 129 -1.20 -18.76 -18.26
C LYS A 129 -0.51 -17.42 -18.41
N GLU A 130 -1.25 -16.47 -18.95
CA GLU A 130 -0.83 -15.07 -18.94
C GLU A 130 -0.95 -14.50 -17.52
N TYR A 131 0.03 -13.69 -17.14
CA TYR A 131 0.06 -12.98 -15.88
C TYR A 131 0.75 -11.63 -16.05
N GLN A 132 0.51 -10.73 -15.12
CA GLN A 132 1.09 -9.40 -15.07
C GLN A 132 1.73 -9.16 -13.70
N PHE A 133 2.79 -8.35 -13.67
CA PHE A 133 3.38 -7.87 -12.43
C PHE A 133 2.67 -6.61 -11.96
N VAL A 134 2.27 -6.61 -10.69
CA VAL A 134 1.68 -5.44 -10.03
C VAL A 134 2.50 -5.10 -8.80
N VAL A 135 2.70 -3.81 -8.52
CA VAL A 135 3.46 -3.39 -7.35
C VAL A 135 2.75 -3.86 -6.07
N SER A 136 3.47 -4.55 -5.20
CA SER A 136 2.95 -5.12 -3.94
C SER A 136 3.13 -4.14 -2.78
N ALA A 137 2.59 -2.92 -2.90
CA ALA A 137 2.69 -1.89 -1.86
C ALA A 137 1.57 -2.04 -0.81
N ILE A 138 1.61 -3.12 0.00
CA ILE A 138 0.63 -3.35 1.08
C ILE A 138 1.39 -3.60 2.38
N PHE A 139 1.65 -2.54 3.14
CA PHE A 139 2.43 -2.60 4.38
C PHE A 139 1.98 -1.52 5.38
N ALA A 140 2.33 -1.71 6.66
CA ALA A 140 1.94 -0.84 7.75
C ALA A 140 3.16 -0.37 8.56
N LYS A 141 3.97 0.50 7.96
CA LYS A 141 5.10 1.17 8.60
C LYS A 141 5.31 2.55 7.98
N GLN A 142 5.47 3.56 8.83
CA GLN A 142 5.93 4.87 8.37
C GLN A 142 7.42 4.77 8.04
N LEU A 143 7.78 4.86 6.76
CA LEU A 143 9.16 4.76 6.28
C LEU A 143 9.83 6.12 6.14
N ILE A 144 9.05 7.21 6.24
CA ILE A 144 9.53 8.60 6.24
C ILE A 144 8.97 9.26 7.50
N PRO A 145 9.58 9.04 8.68
CA PRO A 145 9.03 9.53 9.94
C PRO A 145 9.13 11.05 10.11
N GLU A 146 10.09 11.67 9.43
CA GLU A 146 10.33 13.11 9.49
C GLU A 146 10.84 13.64 8.15
N ILE A 147 10.52 14.90 7.87
CA ILE A 147 11.06 15.64 6.72
C ILE A 147 11.51 17.03 7.15
N THR A 148 12.48 17.59 6.44
CA THR A 148 12.94 18.97 6.69
C THR A 148 12.48 19.89 5.58
N VAL A 149 11.69 20.90 5.93
CA VAL A 149 11.16 21.91 5.01
C VAL A 149 11.66 23.28 5.48
N LYS A 150 12.43 23.98 4.64
CA LYS A 150 13.00 25.30 4.98
C LYS A 150 13.75 25.34 6.33
N GLY A 151 14.42 24.25 6.69
CA GLY A 151 15.17 24.13 7.96
C GLY A 151 14.31 23.80 9.19
N ILE A 152 13.00 23.61 9.03
CA ILE A 152 12.09 23.14 10.08
C ILE A 152 11.84 21.65 9.85
N THR A 153 12.02 20.84 10.88
CA THR A 153 11.73 19.40 10.84
C THR A 153 10.28 19.16 11.24
N TYR A 154 9.53 18.54 10.33
CA TYR A 154 8.15 18.12 10.55
C TYR A 154 8.11 16.61 10.75
N LYS A 155 7.32 16.17 11.73
CA LYS A 155 7.09 14.75 11.99
C LYS A 155 5.83 14.28 11.27
N GLY A 156 5.93 13.12 10.63
CA GLY A 156 4.80 12.47 9.98
C GLY A 156 3.95 11.70 11.00
N TYR A 157 2.91 11.05 10.50
CA TYR A 157 2.08 10.15 11.29
C TYR A 157 2.82 8.87 11.70
N GLU A 158 2.40 8.31 12.83
CA GLU A 158 2.94 7.07 13.37
C GLU A 158 2.02 5.89 13.07
N ILE A 159 2.61 4.72 12.77
CA ILE A 159 1.91 3.44 12.66
C ILE A 159 2.59 2.46 13.62
N ASN A 160 1.78 1.76 14.41
CA ASN A 160 2.26 0.68 15.27
C ASN A 160 1.39 -0.56 15.07
N CYS A 161 2.04 -1.70 14.87
CA CYS A 161 1.41 -3.02 14.70
C CYS A 161 1.90 -4.03 15.76
N MET A 162 2.48 -3.57 16.86
CA MET A 162 2.98 -4.44 17.93
C MET A 162 1.84 -5.21 18.59
N MET A 163 2.11 -6.45 18.98
CA MET A 163 1.15 -7.35 19.64
C MET A 163 -0.16 -7.53 18.85
N ASP A 164 -0.08 -7.56 17.52
CA ASP A 164 -1.21 -7.70 16.60
C ASP A 164 -2.29 -6.62 16.75
N MET A 165 -1.96 -5.50 17.40
CA MET A 165 -2.84 -4.33 17.51
C MET A 165 -2.36 -3.22 16.59
N LEU A 166 -3.18 -2.86 15.62
CA LEU A 166 -2.95 -1.72 14.75
C LEU A 166 -3.37 -0.44 15.46
N SER A 167 -2.43 0.49 15.63
CA SER A 167 -2.69 1.89 15.95
C SER A 167 -2.04 2.81 14.93
N CYS A 168 -2.68 3.96 14.70
CA CYS A 168 -2.23 4.98 13.77
C CYS A 168 -2.50 6.35 14.41
N SER A 169 -1.60 7.32 14.27
CA SER A 169 -1.78 8.64 14.87
C SER A 169 -2.69 9.57 14.05
N LEU A 170 -3.03 9.21 12.81
CA LEU A 170 -3.88 10.03 11.94
C LEU A 170 -5.27 10.26 12.53
N THR A 171 -5.78 11.47 12.36
CA THR A 171 -7.20 11.78 12.60
C THR A 171 -8.05 11.39 11.38
N ALA A 172 -9.36 11.28 11.58
CA ALA A 172 -10.31 10.99 10.52
C ALA A 172 -10.26 12.06 9.42
N SER A 173 -10.27 13.34 9.78
CA SER A 173 -10.17 14.42 8.78
C SER A 173 -8.85 14.43 8.05
N GLN A 174 -7.73 14.22 8.75
CA GLN A 174 -6.42 14.15 8.11
C GLN A 174 -6.36 13.00 7.09
N TYR A 175 -6.94 11.85 7.42
CA TYR A 175 -7.01 10.70 6.52
C TYR A 175 -7.93 10.96 5.32
N ILE A 176 -9.08 11.60 5.52
CA ILE A 176 -10.04 11.92 4.45
C ILE A 176 -9.42 12.93 3.48
N ASP A 177 -8.90 14.06 3.98
CA ASP A 177 -8.26 15.06 3.13
C ASP A 177 -7.06 14.48 2.36
N ALA A 178 -6.24 13.64 3.02
CA ALA A 178 -5.13 12.97 2.36
C ALA A 178 -5.61 11.99 1.29
N SER A 179 -6.70 11.25 1.53
CA SER A 179 -7.31 10.33 0.56
C SER A 179 -7.90 11.05 -0.65
N ASP A 180 -8.53 12.21 -0.42
CA ASP A 180 -9.11 13.06 -1.46
C ASP A 180 -8.01 13.61 -2.36
N VAL A 181 -6.97 14.18 -1.75
CA VAL A 181 -5.79 14.66 -2.50
C VAL A 181 -5.15 13.52 -3.28
N LEU A 182 -4.96 12.36 -2.65
CA LEU A 182 -4.38 11.18 -3.28
C LEU A 182 -5.15 10.74 -4.54
N SER A 183 -6.49 10.70 -4.47
CA SER A 183 -7.34 10.33 -5.60
C SER A 183 -7.21 11.29 -6.79
N SER A 184 -6.86 12.55 -6.52
CA SER A 184 -6.73 13.61 -7.52
C SER A 184 -5.31 13.81 -8.07
N LEU A 185 -4.32 13.04 -7.60
CA LEU A 185 -2.92 13.18 -8.05
C LEU A 185 -2.72 12.86 -9.52
N ALA A 186 -3.56 11.99 -10.10
CA ALA A 186 -3.51 11.66 -11.52
C ALA A 186 -3.74 12.89 -12.42
N ASP A 187 -4.61 13.80 -11.99
CA ASP A 187 -4.95 15.01 -12.72
C ASP A 187 -3.99 16.17 -12.42
N ASN A 188 -3.45 16.21 -11.19
CA ASN A 188 -2.56 17.29 -10.77
C ASN A 188 -1.44 16.82 -9.83
N PRO A 189 -0.25 16.48 -10.38
CA PRO A 189 0.91 16.08 -9.60
C PRO A 189 1.43 17.15 -8.64
N SER A 190 1.12 18.44 -8.86
CA SER A 190 1.54 19.52 -7.95
C SER A 190 0.87 19.43 -6.58
N ARG A 191 -0.19 18.62 -6.44
CA ARG A 191 -0.87 18.37 -5.16
C ARG A 191 -0.08 17.45 -4.23
N LEU A 192 1.03 16.86 -4.68
CA LEU A 192 1.94 16.10 -3.81
C LEU A 192 2.43 16.94 -2.61
N SER A 193 2.72 18.23 -2.82
CA SER A 193 3.12 19.12 -1.73
C SER A 193 1.99 19.37 -0.72
N LEU A 194 0.73 19.44 -1.19
CA LEU A 194 -0.43 19.52 -0.31
C LEU A 194 -0.62 18.22 0.48
N LEU A 195 -0.46 17.05 -0.16
CA LEU A 195 -0.52 15.76 0.52
C LEU A 195 0.54 15.67 1.62
N ALA A 196 1.77 16.10 1.35
CA ALA A 196 2.82 16.14 2.35
C ALA A 196 2.49 17.12 3.49
N ALA A 197 1.95 18.31 3.19
CA ALA A 197 1.52 19.24 4.23
C ALA A 197 0.43 18.64 5.14
N ILE A 198 -0.54 17.91 4.57
CA ILE A 198 -1.57 17.21 5.35
C ILE A 198 -0.96 16.15 6.27
N LEU A 199 -0.09 15.29 5.74
CA LEU A 199 0.45 14.13 6.48
C LEU A 199 1.52 14.50 7.53
N TYR A 200 2.14 15.66 7.39
CA TYR A 200 3.19 16.18 8.29
C TYR A 200 2.75 17.43 9.05
N CYS A 201 1.43 17.65 9.18
CA CYS A 201 0.87 18.74 9.96
C CYS A 201 1.35 18.67 11.43
N PRO A 202 1.97 19.72 11.96
CA PRO A 202 2.43 19.73 13.35
C PRO A 202 1.25 19.88 14.31
N GLY A 203 1.18 19.00 15.31
CA GLY A 203 0.17 19.10 16.37
C GLY A 203 -1.20 18.59 15.95
N ILE A 204 -2.26 19.33 16.28
CA ILE A 204 -3.65 18.97 15.97
C ILE A 204 -3.92 19.31 14.50
N TYR A 205 -4.48 18.34 13.76
CA TYR A 205 -4.73 18.51 12.33
C TYR A 205 -5.73 19.65 12.06
N ASN A 206 -5.37 20.49 11.07
CA ASN A 206 -6.22 21.55 10.54
C ASN A 206 -6.00 21.68 9.02
N SER A 207 -7.06 21.49 8.24
CA SER A 207 -7.01 21.57 6.77
C SER A 207 -6.52 22.94 6.27
N ALA A 208 -6.91 24.03 6.95
CA ALA A 208 -6.47 25.39 6.57
C ALA A 208 -4.96 25.54 6.69
N TRP A 209 -4.35 24.98 7.75
CA TRP A 209 -2.90 25.01 7.93
C TRP A 209 -2.19 24.31 6.76
N SER A 210 -2.68 23.14 6.36
CA SER A 210 -2.13 22.37 5.25
C SER A 210 -2.15 23.15 3.93
N HIS A 211 -3.23 23.88 3.66
CA HIS A 211 -3.35 24.73 2.47
C HIS A 211 -2.37 25.92 2.51
N ASP A 212 -2.27 26.60 3.65
CA ASP A 212 -1.38 27.75 3.82
C ASP A 212 0.11 27.37 3.68
N HIS A 213 0.46 26.15 4.09
CA HIS A 213 1.86 25.67 4.08
C HIS A 213 2.19 24.79 2.88
N ALA A 214 1.23 24.40 2.04
CA ALA A 214 1.47 23.54 0.88
C ALA A 214 2.56 24.09 -0.05
N SER A 215 2.67 25.41 -0.20
CA SER A 215 3.73 26.05 -0.98
C SER A 215 5.12 25.82 -0.39
N ASP A 216 5.25 25.68 0.93
CA ASP A 216 6.54 25.43 1.57
C ASP A 216 7.02 24.00 1.30
N PHE A 217 6.10 23.05 1.19
CA PHE A 217 6.42 21.67 0.86
C PHE A 217 6.86 21.47 -0.60
N THR A 218 6.81 22.51 -1.44
CA THR A 218 7.43 22.48 -2.78
C THR A 218 8.96 22.48 -2.75
N TYR A 219 9.56 22.84 -1.60
CA TYR A 219 11.01 22.79 -1.40
C TYR A 219 11.53 21.38 -1.06
N VAL A 220 10.62 20.45 -0.75
CA VAL A 220 10.96 19.02 -0.59
C VAL A 220 11.23 18.44 -1.97
N ASP A 221 12.23 17.57 -2.08
CA ASP A 221 12.53 16.93 -3.34
C ASP A 221 11.33 16.09 -3.82
N TYR A 222 11.13 16.10 -5.13
CA TYR A 222 9.98 15.45 -5.75
C TYR A 222 9.93 13.94 -5.44
N GLN A 223 11.08 13.29 -5.35
CA GLN A 223 11.18 11.86 -5.09
C GLN A 223 10.71 11.49 -3.67
N THR A 224 11.05 12.31 -2.68
CA THR A 224 10.55 12.19 -1.31
C THR A 224 9.04 12.41 -1.26
N LEU A 225 8.51 13.41 -1.98
CA LEU A 225 7.07 13.65 -2.05
C LEU A 225 6.31 12.45 -2.64
N GLU A 226 6.85 11.80 -3.67
CA GLU A 226 6.29 10.57 -4.22
C GLU A 226 6.37 9.40 -3.25
N ALA A 227 7.49 9.26 -2.54
CA ALA A 227 7.65 8.23 -1.53
C ALA A 227 6.64 8.42 -0.37
N ILE A 228 6.35 9.67 0.03
CA ILE A 228 5.28 9.99 0.99
C ILE A 228 3.93 9.50 0.48
N SER A 229 3.60 9.81 -0.79
CA SER A 229 2.36 9.36 -1.41
C SER A 229 2.26 7.83 -1.45
N LEU A 230 3.34 7.14 -1.83
CA LEU A 230 3.39 5.68 -1.85
C LEU A 230 3.22 5.07 -0.45
N ASN A 231 3.82 5.66 0.59
CA ASN A 231 3.68 5.18 1.95
C ASN A 231 2.22 5.28 2.43
N PHE A 232 1.57 6.42 2.16
CA PHE A 232 0.16 6.63 2.52
C PHE A 232 -0.79 5.71 1.73
N GLN A 233 -0.53 5.50 0.43
CA GLN A 233 -1.24 4.50 -0.37
C GLN A 233 -1.09 3.10 0.21
N ALA A 234 0.12 2.73 0.63
CA ALA A 234 0.39 1.41 1.20
C ALA A 234 -0.34 1.18 2.52
N LEU A 235 -0.37 2.19 3.41
CA LEU A 235 -1.17 2.15 4.64
C LEU A 235 -2.66 1.98 4.32
N SER A 236 -3.18 2.76 3.36
CA SER A 236 -4.59 2.69 2.97
C SER A 236 -4.95 1.30 2.43
N LEU A 237 -4.10 0.73 1.57
CA LEU A 237 -4.27 -0.63 1.07
C LEU A 237 -4.16 -1.67 2.20
N TYR A 238 -3.25 -1.49 3.16
CA TYR A 238 -3.12 -2.37 4.30
C TYR A 238 -4.39 -2.38 5.15
N LEU A 239 -4.93 -1.20 5.48
CA LEU A 239 -6.19 -1.04 6.22
C LEU A 239 -7.31 -1.85 5.57
N PHE A 240 -7.47 -1.76 4.25
CA PHE A 240 -8.59 -2.42 3.57
C PHE A 240 -8.33 -3.84 3.04
N LYS A 241 -7.09 -4.33 3.03
CA LYS A 241 -6.80 -5.70 2.53
C LYS A 241 -6.30 -6.66 3.60
N ARG A 242 -5.73 -6.17 4.69
CA ARG A 242 -5.11 -6.99 5.75
C ARG A 242 -5.82 -6.89 7.09
N THR A 243 -6.78 -5.98 7.24
CA THR A 243 -7.55 -5.82 8.49
C THR A 243 -9.02 -6.13 8.30
N HIS A 244 -9.77 -6.12 9.41
CA HIS A 244 -11.22 -6.32 9.45
C HIS A 244 -12.03 -5.20 8.79
N PHE A 245 -11.37 -4.13 8.31
CA PHE A 245 -12.00 -3.05 7.54
C PHE A 245 -12.19 -3.40 6.06
N ASP A 246 -11.78 -4.58 5.60
CA ASP A 246 -11.89 -5.00 4.20
C ASP A 246 -13.32 -4.95 3.63
N ILE A 247 -14.32 -5.19 4.47
CA ILE A 247 -15.74 -5.04 4.14
C ILE A 247 -16.09 -3.63 3.63
N LEU A 248 -15.41 -2.59 4.12
CA LEU A 248 -15.65 -1.20 3.70
C LEU A 248 -15.19 -0.96 2.25
N TRP A 249 -14.24 -1.76 1.76
CA TRP A 249 -13.66 -1.61 0.42
C TRP A 249 -14.30 -2.54 -0.62
N ARG A 250 -14.74 -3.74 -0.20
CA ARG A 250 -15.35 -4.74 -1.11
C ARG A 250 -16.71 -4.33 -1.69
N GLY A 251 -17.25 -3.18 -1.28
CA GLY A 251 -18.52 -2.64 -1.77
C GLY A 251 -18.43 -1.75 -3.03
N GLY A 252 -17.23 -1.37 -3.47
CA GLY A 252 -17.04 -0.47 -4.60
C GLY A 252 -16.87 -1.21 -5.92
N LYS A 253 -17.93 -1.27 -6.74
CA LYS A 253 -17.76 -1.54 -8.17
C LYS A 253 -17.20 -0.28 -8.83
N ASP A 254 -15.89 -0.32 -9.07
CA ASP A 254 -15.10 0.72 -9.75
C ASP A 254 -14.98 2.06 -9.01
N LYS A 255 -13.76 2.59 -9.10
CA LYS A 255 -13.32 3.96 -8.79
C LYS A 255 -12.89 4.25 -7.36
N THR A 256 -11.61 4.56 -7.30
CA THR A 256 -10.87 5.39 -6.34
C THR A 256 -11.54 6.72 -5.93
N SER A 257 -12.74 7.05 -6.43
CA SER A 257 -13.45 8.33 -6.18
C SER A 257 -14.70 8.22 -5.29
N GLU A 258 -15.33 7.05 -5.13
CA GLU A 258 -16.56 6.93 -4.32
C GLU A 258 -16.30 6.88 -2.80
N ILE A 259 -15.07 6.56 -2.41
CA ILE A 259 -14.69 6.43 -0.99
C ILE A 259 -14.61 7.81 -0.31
N SER A 260 -14.15 8.83 -1.03
CA SER A 260 -14.07 10.22 -0.58
C SER A 260 -15.46 10.81 -0.25
N LEU A 261 -16.39 10.70 -1.21
CA LEU A 261 -17.75 11.21 -1.07
C LEU A 261 -18.53 10.44 0.01
N GLY A 262 -18.39 9.10 0.06
CA GLY A 262 -19.04 8.29 1.08
C GLY A 262 -18.52 8.54 2.51
N MET A 263 -17.23 8.83 2.69
CA MET A 263 -16.65 9.08 4.02
C MET A 263 -17.05 10.46 4.59
N SER A 264 -17.14 11.50 3.76
CA SER A 264 -17.54 12.84 4.19
C SER A 264 -19.01 12.92 4.61
N ASP A 265 -19.91 12.27 3.88
CA ASP A 265 -21.34 12.20 4.23
C ASP A 265 -21.58 11.43 5.56
N ILE A 266 -20.70 10.48 5.89
CA ILE A 266 -20.78 9.73 7.14
C ILE A 266 -20.35 10.58 8.35
N LEU A 267 -19.37 11.50 8.22
CA LEU A 267 -19.03 12.43 9.30
C LEU A 267 -20.23 13.30 9.70
N LEU A 268 -20.98 13.78 8.70
CA LEU A 268 -22.20 14.55 8.91
C LEU A 268 -23.29 13.72 9.60
N ASN A 269 -23.50 12.48 9.16
CA ASN A 269 -24.44 11.55 9.79
C ASN A 269 -24.01 11.16 11.23
N LEU A 270 -22.71 11.04 11.50
CA LEU A 270 -22.19 10.73 12.84
C LEU A 270 -22.37 11.89 13.82
N SER A 271 -22.28 13.13 13.36
CA SER A 271 -22.61 14.31 14.18
C SER A 271 -24.10 14.39 14.47
N GLN A 272 -24.95 14.06 13.49
CA GLN A 272 -26.41 13.99 13.67
C GLN A 272 -26.84 12.89 14.65
N ASP A 273 -26.11 11.77 14.72
CA ASP A 273 -26.36 10.67 15.66
C ASP A 273 -25.91 10.96 17.11
N GLY A 274 -25.47 12.19 17.41
CA GLY A 274 -25.18 12.63 18.78
C GLY A 274 -23.86 12.12 19.36
N LEU A 275 -22.94 11.63 18.52
CA LEU A 275 -21.61 11.16 18.93
C LEU A 275 -20.58 12.29 19.16
N GLY A 276 -20.99 13.56 18.96
CA GLY A 276 -20.19 14.76 19.21
C GLY A 276 -20.51 15.88 18.23
N ASP A 277 -20.04 17.10 18.52
CA ASP A 277 -20.00 18.19 17.52
C ASP A 277 -19.08 17.79 16.35
N ILE A 278 -19.31 18.34 15.16
CA ILE A 278 -18.56 18.03 13.92
C ILE A 278 -17.04 18.10 14.18
N ASN A 279 -16.60 19.15 14.87
CA ASN A 279 -15.21 19.37 15.25
C ASN A 279 -14.62 18.24 16.13
N THR A 280 -15.45 17.60 16.96
CA THR A 280 -15.00 16.49 17.82
C THR A 280 -14.84 15.20 17.02
N ILE A 281 -15.66 15.02 15.98
CA ILE A 281 -15.65 13.83 15.11
C ILE A 281 -14.49 13.90 14.11
N GLU A 282 -14.21 15.08 13.58
CA GLU A 282 -13.07 15.36 12.69
C GLU A 282 -11.72 14.95 13.31
N GLN A 283 -11.59 15.13 14.63
CA GLN A 283 -10.38 14.83 15.40
C GLN A 283 -10.37 13.39 15.98
N ILE A 284 -11.38 12.57 15.69
CA ILE A 284 -11.37 11.16 16.09
C ILE A 284 -10.23 10.44 15.37
N ASN A 285 -9.57 9.52 16.07
CA ASN A 285 -8.58 8.64 15.50
C ASN A 285 -9.12 7.84 14.30
N VAL A 286 -8.33 7.75 13.21
CA VAL A 286 -8.75 7.06 11.98
C VAL A 286 -9.18 5.60 12.21
N ILE A 287 -8.52 4.87 13.10
CA ILE A 287 -8.87 3.46 13.38
C ILE A 287 -10.24 3.39 14.05
N LYS A 288 -10.50 4.26 15.03
CA LYS A 288 -11.81 4.34 15.70
C LYS A 288 -12.90 4.76 14.72
N TYR A 289 -12.61 5.70 13.84
CA TYR A 289 -13.52 6.12 12.79
C TYR A 289 -13.89 4.95 11.85
N LEU A 290 -12.89 4.22 11.33
CA LEU A 290 -13.10 3.03 10.50
C LEU A 290 -13.88 1.93 11.23
N SER A 291 -13.65 1.72 12.53
CA SER A 291 -14.43 0.78 13.35
C SER A 291 -15.89 1.17 13.47
N ILE A 292 -16.18 2.47 13.65
CA ILE A 292 -17.56 2.98 13.68
C ILE A 292 -18.23 2.78 12.32
N MET A 293 -17.55 3.11 11.22
CA MET A 293 -18.08 2.90 9.87
C MET A 293 -18.42 1.44 9.60
N ARG A 294 -17.51 0.53 9.97
CA ARG A 294 -17.74 -0.91 9.83
C ARG A 294 -18.95 -1.36 10.63
N LYS A 295 -19.09 -0.91 11.88
CA LYS A 295 -20.23 -1.24 12.73
C LYS A 295 -21.55 -0.77 12.12
N LYS A 296 -21.61 0.49 11.67
CA LYS A 296 -22.80 1.05 11.01
C LYS A 296 -23.19 0.28 9.74
N LEU A 297 -22.22 -0.10 8.92
CA LEU A 297 -22.49 -0.88 7.72
C LEU A 297 -23.11 -2.25 8.05
N ILE A 298 -22.58 -2.93 9.07
CA ILE A 298 -23.13 -4.21 9.55
C ILE A 298 -24.54 -4.04 10.13
N GLU A 299 -24.77 -3.00 10.93
CA GLU A 299 -26.10 -2.70 11.49
C GLU A 299 -27.12 -2.37 10.39
N SER A 300 -26.71 -1.64 9.35
CA SER A 300 -27.54 -1.37 8.17
C SER A 300 -27.93 -2.66 7.44
N VAL A 301 -26.99 -3.59 7.26
CA VAL A 301 -27.28 -4.91 6.66
C VAL A 301 -28.31 -5.68 7.50
N HIS A 302 -28.14 -5.73 8.82
CA HIS A 302 -29.10 -6.40 9.71
C HIS A 302 -30.47 -5.71 9.71
N SER A 303 -30.51 -4.38 9.66
CA SER A 303 -31.75 -3.61 9.61
C SER A 303 -32.53 -3.87 8.30
N MET A 304 -31.83 -3.85 7.15
CA MET A 304 -32.44 -4.16 5.86
C MET A 304 -32.93 -5.61 5.77
N HIS A 305 -32.19 -6.56 6.37
CA HIS A 305 -32.63 -7.94 6.49
C HIS A 305 -33.87 -8.08 7.40
N ALA A 306 -33.90 -7.38 8.54
CA ALA A 306 -35.07 -7.33 9.42
C ALA A 306 -36.30 -6.72 8.72
N ALA A 307 -36.08 -5.77 7.79
CA ALA A 307 -37.11 -5.21 6.92
C ALA A 307 -37.55 -6.16 5.78
N LYS A 308 -37.06 -7.41 5.76
CA LYS A 308 -37.37 -8.46 4.77
C LYS A 308 -36.91 -8.14 3.34
N MET A 309 -35.88 -7.31 3.18
CA MET A 309 -35.24 -7.12 1.87
C MET A 309 -34.46 -8.38 1.47
N ASP A 310 -34.46 -8.73 0.18
CA ASP A 310 -33.69 -9.86 -0.33
C ASP A 310 -32.18 -9.57 -0.31
N PHE A 311 -31.36 -10.61 -0.21
CA PHE A 311 -29.90 -10.51 -0.16
C PHE A 311 -29.32 -9.76 -1.36
N ILE A 312 -29.93 -9.89 -2.54
CA ILE A 312 -29.51 -9.18 -3.76
C ILE A 312 -29.80 -7.68 -3.65
N ASP A 313 -30.92 -7.31 -3.05
CA ASP A 313 -31.32 -5.91 -2.88
C ASP A 313 -30.50 -5.23 -1.77
N ILE A 314 -30.18 -5.96 -0.69
CA ILE A 314 -29.26 -5.50 0.35
C ILE A 314 -27.86 -5.29 -0.24
N ALA A 315 -27.37 -6.24 -1.04
CA ALA A 315 -26.07 -6.13 -1.72
C ALA A 315 -26.01 -4.88 -2.63
N LYS A 316 -27.08 -4.59 -3.37
CA LYS A 316 -27.17 -3.37 -4.19
C LYS A 316 -27.22 -2.10 -3.34
N ALA A 317 -27.99 -2.09 -2.25
CA ALA A 317 -28.17 -0.91 -1.40
C ALA A 317 -26.90 -0.57 -0.58
N THR A 318 -26.11 -1.58 -0.22
CA THR A 318 -24.90 -1.44 0.60
C THR A 318 -23.61 -1.45 -0.22
N GLY A 319 -23.70 -1.72 -1.53
CA GLY A 319 -22.56 -1.95 -2.42
C GLY A 319 -21.87 -3.31 -2.25
N LEU A 320 -22.14 -4.05 -1.17
CA LEU A 320 -21.44 -5.29 -0.83
C LEU A 320 -21.72 -6.45 -1.80
N GLU A 321 -20.77 -7.38 -1.92
CA GLU A 321 -21.03 -8.66 -2.59
C GLU A 321 -22.07 -9.49 -1.82
N THR A 322 -22.95 -10.19 -2.54
CA THR A 322 -24.01 -11.04 -1.95
C THR A 322 -23.45 -12.11 -1.00
N THR A 323 -22.26 -12.64 -1.30
CA THR A 323 -21.55 -13.61 -0.44
C THR A 323 -21.13 -13.00 0.91
N ILE A 324 -20.82 -11.71 0.94
CA ILE A 324 -20.45 -10.98 2.16
C ILE A 324 -21.71 -10.68 2.97
N VAL A 325 -22.77 -10.21 2.31
CA VAL A 325 -24.08 -9.98 2.96
C VAL A 325 -24.59 -11.25 3.64
N GLN A 326 -24.49 -12.41 2.97
CA GLN A 326 -24.84 -13.71 3.55
C GLN A 326 -23.99 -14.05 4.78
N LYS A 327 -22.69 -13.74 4.79
CA LYS A 327 -21.80 -13.97 5.94
C LYS A 327 -22.05 -13.03 7.12
N ILE A 328 -22.65 -11.87 6.89
CA ILE A 328 -23.00 -10.93 7.96
C ILE A 328 -24.29 -11.38 8.64
N ILE A 329 -25.25 -11.88 7.86
CA ILE A 329 -26.58 -12.26 8.33
C ILE A 329 -26.60 -13.64 8.99
N ASN A 330 -25.84 -14.59 8.46
CA ASN A 330 -25.71 -15.96 8.99
C ASN A 330 -24.61 -16.04 10.06
#